data_AF-A0A7R7XA59-F1
#
_entry.id   AF-A0A7R7XA59-F1
#
_cell.length_a   1.000
_cell.length_b   1.000
_cell.length_c   1.000
_cell.angle_alpha   90.00
_cell.angle_beta   90.00
_cell.angle_gamma   90.00
#
_symmetry.space_group_name_H-M   'P 1'
#
loop_
_entity.id
_entity.type
_entity.pdbx_description
1 polymer ?
#
loop_
_entity_poly.entity_id
_entity_poly.type
_entity_poly.pdbx_seq_one_letter_code
_entity_poly.pdbx_strand_id
1 'polypeptide(L)'
;MVETRSALKRKAMEVLHPVPLEPATSHYWKTQKEMETEIEFRSKYGGGFIQRPDYHRLLGGVTQLIREGAAEWAFDSDGLRSFYWEMFTYSRYWCSQYSISDIDVLSDDQIRRLISSVDGFCVQMDWARLRPILPPTAAERFGEVLGELLIYLTVHERLFENPFWYFDGKVAPDDPDEDPKFGSKLKHLFDEFYKTNPTYGVLWKMQTQRLANSNNRHYGPNPEYGQYNAERHEAALAGFADDLLASEPFCWLLKELDTSELVSKRRDDLIDIFRKAVRAMIKCETWINGQPVLRGIKELGGIFHDRSKLVGLHPYCWRPRMDFWKGRKILVVSRPGLVYVDSINGYSPDTSPRAREIIGAEVLPMYILGDDAETQNKMEEDTEVEDKQDEDDEEYVQGRSD
;
A
#
# COMPACT_ATOMS: atom_id res chain seq x y z
N MET A 1 -15.19 17.24 14.99
CA MET A 1 -15.15 15.92 15.66
C MET A 1 -13.95 15.20 15.05
N VAL A 2 -12.91 14.87 15.83
CA VAL A 2 -11.68 14.28 15.28
C VAL A 2 -11.99 12.88 14.76
N GLU A 3 -11.86 12.64 13.46
CA GLU A 3 -11.87 11.26 12.94
C GLU A 3 -10.65 10.54 13.54
N THR A 4 -10.92 9.53 14.37
CA THR A 4 -9.88 8.75 15.02
C THR A 4 -9.24 7.79 14.01
N ARG A 5 -8.03 7.29 14.29
CA ARG A 5 -7.39 6.21 13.50
C ARG A 5 -8.33 5.00 13.31
N SER A 6 -9.26 4.77 14.25
CA SER A 6 -10.32 3.77 14.16
C SER A 6 -11.40 4.08 13.11
N ALA A 7 -11.74 5.34 12.86
CA ALA A 7 -12.67 5.74 11.80
C ALA A 7 -12.08 5.52 10.40
N LEU A 8 -10.81 5.88 10.19
CA LEU A 8 -10.09 5.63 8.93
C LEU A 8 -10.02 4.13 8.62
N LYS A 9 -9.69 3.31 9.63
CA LYS A 9 -9.70 1.84 9.50
C LYS A 9 -11.07 1.29 9.11
N ARG A 10 -12.17 1.87 9.60
CA ARG A 10 -13.53 1.48 9.18
C ARG A 10 -13.79 1.78 7.71
N LYS A 11 -13.47 3.00 7.24
CA LYS A 11 -13.58 3.35 5.81
C LYS A 11 -12.74 2.44 4.91
N ALA A 12 -11.55 2.04 5.37
CA ALA A 12 -10.68 1.13 4.61
C ALA A 12 -11.29 -0.27 4.41
N MET A 13 -12.19 -0.70 5.29
CA MET A 13 -12.91 -1.97 5.16
C MET A 13 -14.09 -1.88 4.16
N GLU A 14 -14.60 -0.68 3.85
CA GLU A 14 -15.74 -0.48 2.93
C GLU A 14 -15.39 -0.79 1.46
N VAL A 15 -14.10 -0.89 1.10
CA VAL A 15 -13.61 -1.30 -0.24
C VAL A 15 -14.16 -2.67 -0.67
N LEU A 16 -14.59 -3.50 0.29
CA LEU A 16 -15.07 -4.86 0.05
C LEU A 16 -16.48 -4.93 -0.58
N HIS A 17 -17.20 -3.80 -0.70
CA HIS A 17 -18.53 -3.77 -1.31
C HIS A 17 -18.64 -2.66 -2.38
N PRO A 18 -18.73 -2.98 -3.68
CA PRO A 18 -18.87 -1.96 -4.72
C PRO A 18 -20.26 -1.31 -4.66
N VAL A 19 -20.29 0.01 -4.48
CA VAL A 19 -21.51 0.81 -4.66
C VAL A 19 -21.77 0.99 -6.17
N PRO A 20 -22.99 0.73 -6.67
CA PRO A 20 -23.33 0.91 -8.09
C PRO A 20 -23.21 2.37 -8.53
N LEU A 21 -22.61 2.59 -9.70
CA LEU A 21 -22.53 3.90 -10.37
C LEU A 21 -23.85 4.20 -11.11
N GLU A 22 -24.47 5.36 -10.84
CA GLU A 22 -25.55 5.89 -11.68
C GLU A 22 -25.01 6.57 -12.96
N PRO A 23 -25.74 6.56 -14.08
CA PRO A 23 -25.25 7.11 -15.35
C PRO A 23 -25.41 8.64 -15.44
N ALA A 24 -24.38 9.32 -15.94
CA ALA A 24 -24.39 10.77 -16.19
C ALA A 24 -25.19 11.14 -17.45
N THR A 25 -26.07 12.16 -17.34
CA THR A 25 -26.93 12.65 -18.43
C THR A 25 -26.35 13.84 -19.23
N SER A 26 -26.76 13.88 -20.51
CA SER A 26 -26.34 14.71 -21.66
C SER A 26 -26.73 16.21 -21.63
N HIS A 27 -26.00 17.06 -22.38
CA HIS A 27 -26.12 18.52 -22.48
C HIS A 27 -27.28 19.02 -23.38
N TYR A 28 -28.02 20.06 -22.92
CA TYR A 28 -29.10 20.75 -23.66
C TYR A 28 -28.79 22.26 -23.84
N TRP A 29 -29.18 22.91 -24.94
CA TRP A 29 -29.05 24.38 -25.16
C TRP A 29 -30.34 25.13 -24.77
N LYS A 30 -30.21 26.36 -24.23
CA LYS A 30 -31.35 27.15 -23.69
C LYS A 30 -31.98 28.10 -24.73
N THR A 31 -33.28 28.35 -24.57
CA THR A 31 -34.14 29.27 -25.32
C THR A 31 -34.17 30.69 -24.71
N GLN A 32 -34.68 31.66 -25.46
CA GLN A 32 -34.69 33.09 -25.07
C GLN A 32 -35.53 33.39 -23.82
N LYS A 33 -36.62 32.65 -23.62
CA LYS A 33 -37.47 32.74 -22.42
C LYS A 33 -36.74 32.28 -21.15
N GLU A 34 -35.85 31.31 -21.28
CA GLU A 34 -35.03 30.82 -20.17
C GLU A 34 -33.94 31.83 -19.79
N MET A 35 -33.51 32.69 -20.73
CA MET A 35 -32.57 33.78 -20.45
C MET A 35 -33.21 34.91 -19.65
N GLU A 36 -34.44 35.32 -20.01
CA GLU A 36 -35.17 36.39 -19.30
C GLU A 36 -35.52 36.00 -17.85
N THR A 37 -35.89 34.74 -17.64
CA THR A 37 -36.16 34.17 -16.31
C THR A 37 -34.90 34.16 -15.44
N GLU A 38 -33.72 33.98 -16.04
CA GLU A 38 -32.42 33.96 -15.35
C GLU A 38 -31.98 35.35 -14.88
N ILE A 39 -32.35 36.41 -15.62
CA ILE A 39 -32.07 37.80 -15.24
C ILE A 39 -32.90 38.20 -14.02
N GLU A 40 -34.18 37.86 -14.01
CA GLU A 40 -35.09 38.16 -12.90
C GLU A 40 -34.70 37.40 -11.62
N PHE A 41 -34.23 36.16 -11.76
CA PHE A 41 -33.73 35.33 -10.66
C PHE A 41 -32.48 35.92 -9.99
N ARG A 42 -31.49 36.39 -10.78
CA ARG A 42 -30.25 37.01 -10.26
C ARG A 42 -30.51 38.28 -9.46
N SER A 43 -31.46 39.09 -9.93
CA SER A 43 -31.84 40.32 -9.23
C SER A 43 -32.51 40.05 -7.88
N LYS A 44 -33.15 38.88 -7.71
CA LYS A 44 -33.95 38.55 -6.53
C LYS A 44 -33.17 37.80 -5.44
N TYR A 45 -32.16 37.00 -5.79
CA TYR A 45 -31.52 36.06 -4.84
C TYR A 45 -30.02 36.29 -4.55
N GLY A 46 -29.40 37.32 -5.13
CA GLY A 46 -27.99 37.67 -4.87
C GLY A 46 -26.97 36.85 -5.69
N GLY A 47 -25.81 37.46 -5.95
CA GLY A 47 -24.74 36.95 -6.82
C GLY A 47 -23.92 35.81 -6.20
N GLY A 48 -24.54 34.66 -5.98
CA GLY A 48 -23.86 33.40 -5.64
C GLY A 48 -24.03 32.30 -6.69
N PHE A 49 -24.88 32.51 -7.69
CA PHE A 49 -25.12 31.54 -8.76
C PHE A 49 -24.21 31.83 -9.95
N ILE A 50 -23.27 30.92 -10.18
CA ILE A 50 -22.40 30.95 -11.35
C ILE A 50 -23.29 30.72 -12.58
N GLN A 51 -23.21 31.60 -13.59
CA GLN A 51 -23.92 31.40 -14.85
C GLN A 51 -23.50 30.06 -15.46
N ARG A 52 -24.38 29.37 -16.21
CA ARG A 52 -23.98 28.10 -16.85
C ARG A 52 -22.68 28.20 -17.70
N PRO A 53 -22.42 29.27 -18.49
CA PRO A 53 -21.15 29.44 -19.18
C PRO A 53 -19.96 29.71 -18.25
N ASP A 54 -20.15 30.51 -17.21
CA ASP A 54 -19.11 30.75 -16.19
C ASP A 54 -18.88 29.52 -15.31
N TYR A 55 -19.87 28.65 -15.19
CA TYR A 55 -19.81 27.37 -14.51
C TYR A 55 -19.07 26.38 -15.40
N HIS A 56 -19.30 26.38 -16.71
CA HIS A 56 -18.49 25.63 -17.68
C HIS A 56 -17.06 26.17 -17.81
N ARG A 57 -16.83 27.47 -17.62
CA ARG A 57 -15.50 28.07 -17.59
C ARG A 57 -14.80 27.81 -16.26
N LEU A 58 -15.51 27.85 -15.13
CA LEU A 58 -14.99 27.45 -13.83
C LEU A 58 -14.71 25.95 -13.80
N LEU A 59 -15.66 25.11 -14.22
CA LEU A 59 -15.42 23.68 -14.45
C LEU A 59 -14.31 23.50 -15.46
N GLY A 60 -14.24 24.29 -16.52
CA GLY A 60 -13.17 24.25 -17.51
C GLY A 60 -11.83 24.50 -16.84
N GLY A 61 -11.68 25.60 -16.10
CA GLY A 61 -10.45 25.99 -15.40
C GLY A 61 -10.11 25.09 -14.21
N VAL A 62 -11.08 24.61 -13.46
CA VAL A 62 -10.91 23.61 -12.38
C VAL A 62 -10.55 22.26 -12.98
N THR A 63 -11.26 21.82 -14.01
CA THR A 63 -10.94 20.60 -14.77
C THR A 63 -9.60 20.75 -15.46
N GLN A 64 -9.18 21.93 -15.89
CA GLN A 64 -7.89 22.20 -16.51
C GLN A 64 -6.78 22.20 -15.46
N LEU A 65 -6.96 22.85 -14.31
CA LEU A 65 -6.06 22.76 -13.16
C LEU A 65 -5.90 21.30 -12.70
N ILE A 66 -7.01 20.57 -12.68
CA ILE A 66 -7.11 19.18 -12.27
C ILE A 66 -6.59 18.22 -13.36
N ARG A 67 -6.71 18.54 -14.65
CA ARG A 67 -6.30 17.68 -15.78
C ARG A 67 -4.95 18.04 -16.37
N GLU A 68 -4.67 19.30 -16.68
CA GLU A 68 -3.37 19.73 -17.25
C GLU A 68 -2.27 19.73 -16.20
N GLY A 69 -2.56 20.12 -14.95
CA GLY A 69 -1.64 19.97 -13.82
C GLY A 69 -1.45 18.52 -13.38
N ALA A 70 -2.29 17.61 -13.86
CA ALA A 70 -2.22 16.19 -13.52
C ALA A 70 -1.83 15.28 -14.68
N ALA A 71 -1.95 15.71 -15.95
CA ALA A 71 -1.98 14.85 -17.15
C ALA A 71 -0.84 13.83 -17.17
N GLU A 72 0.33 14.29 -16.75
CA GLU A 72 1.58 13.53 -16.73
C GLU A 72 1.77 12.73 -15.43
N TRP A 73 0.97 13.02 -14.40
CA TRP A 73 0.88 12.26 -13.16
C TRP A 73 -0.13 11.10 -13.24
N ALA A 74 -0.76 10.86 -14.40
CA ALA A 74 -1.61 9.71 -14.58
C ALA A 74 -0.85 8.39 -14.63
N PHE A 75 -1.21 7.50 -13.71
CA PHE A 75 -0.71 6.14 -13.66
C PHE A 75 -1.87 5.17 -13.73
N ASP A 76 -1.70 4.13 -14.53
CA ASP A 76 -2.55 2.97 -14.40
C ASP A 76 -2.30 2.32 -13.01
N SER A 77 -3.33 1.68 -12.47
CA SER A 77 -3.25 1.02 -11.16
C SER A 77 -2.25 -0.14 -11.12
N ASP A 78 -1.99 -0.79 -12.26
CA ASP A 78 -1.01 -1.86 -12.40
C ASP A 78 0.44 -1.35 -12.32
N GLY A 79 0.73 -0.18 -12.87
CA GLY A 79 2.02 0.50 -12.77
C GLY A 79 2.34 0.88 -11.32
N LEU A 80 1.36 1.37 -10.58
CA LEU A 80 1.53 1.64 -9.15
C LEU A 80 1.78 0.35 -8.36
N ARG A 81 1.03 -0.70 -8.66
CA ARG A 81 1.22 -2.03 -8.07
C ARG A 81 2.63 -2.57 -8.37
N SER A 82 3.18 -2.32 -9.56
CA SER A 82 4.55 -2.70 -9.92
C SER A 82 5.59 -2.06 -8.99
N PHE A 83 5.49 -0.77 -8.69
CA PHE A 83 6.45 -0.10 -7.79
C PHE A 83 6.43 -0.68 -6.36
N TYR A 84 5.25 -1.00 -5.83
CA TYR A 84 5.14 -1.68 -4.54
C TYR A 84 5.66 -3.12 -4.61
N TRP A 85 5.39 -3.82 -5.71
CA TRP A 85 5.87 -5.17 -5.92
C TRP A 85 7.41 -5.24 -6.00
N GLU A 86 8.04 -4.25 -6.63
CA GLU A 86 9.50 -4.11 -6.63
C GLU A 86 10.04 -3.90 -5.22
N MET A 87 9.53 -2.90 -4.49
CA MET A 87 9.94 -2.67 -3.09
C MET A 87 9.80 -3.94 -2.25
N PHE A 88 8.73 -4.69 -2.47
CA PHE A 88 8.47 -5.94 -1.78
C PHE A 88 9.44 -7.06 -2.10
N THR A 89 9.65 -7.30 -3.39
CA THR A 89 10.54 -8.35 -3.86
C THR A 89 11.96 -8.10 -3.34
N TYR A 90 12.39 -6.84 -3.33
CA TYR A 90 13.68 -6.44 -2.80
C TYR A 90 13.76 -6.56 -1.27
N SER A 91 12.72 -6.17 -0.53
CA SER A 91 12.68 -6.32 0.93
C SER A 91 12.79 -7.78 1.35
N ARG A 92 12.04 -8.67 0.69
CA ARG A 92 12.12 -10.11 0.93
C ARG A 92 13.49 -10.68 0.57
N TYR A 93 14.01 -10.31 -0.59
CA TYR A 93 15.35 -10.74 -1.01
C TYR A 93 16.39 -10.30 0.02
N TRP A 94 16.35 -9.04 0.45
CA TRP A 94 17.23 -8.49 1.47
C TRP A 94 17.14 -9.28 2.78
N CYS A 95 15.94 -9.57 3.27
CA CYS A 95 15.76 -10.38 4.49
C CYS A 95 16.33 -11.80 4.33
N SER A 96 16.13 -12.44 3.18
CA SER A 96 16.69 -13.78 2.92
C SER A 96 18.22 -13.80 2.99
N GLN A 97 18.87 -12.71 2.58
CA GLN A 97 20.32 -12.58 2.60
C GLN A 97 20.83 -12.20 3.99
N TYR A 98 20.24 -11.18 4.61
CA TYR A 98 20.83 -10.45 5.73
C TYR A 98 20.14 -10.63 7.07
N SER A 99 18.95 -11.24 7.11
CA SER A 99 18.27 -11.56 8.36
C SER A 99 18.54 -12.99 8.82
N ILE A 100 18.60 -13.22 10.13
CA ILE A 100 18.58 -14.58 10.70
C ILE A 100 17.28 -15.28 10.30
N SER A 101 17.36 -16.56 9.96
CA SER A 101 16.17 -17.33 9.57
C SER A 101 15.42 -17.81 10.81
N ASP A 102 16.13 -18.52 11.70
CA ASP A 102 15.57 -19.03 12.94
C ASP A 102 15.79 -18.01 14.07
N ILE A 103 14.70 -17.61 14.71
CA ILE A 103 14.74 -16.65 15.83
C ILE A 103 15.00 -17.32 17.18
N ASP A 104 15.03 -18.65 17.26
CA ASP A 104 15.38 -19.39 18.49
C ASP A 104 16.78 -19.07 19.01
N VAL A 105 17.66 -18.53 18.16
CA VAL A 105 18.99 -18.06 18.56
C VAL A 105 18.94 -16.82 19.46
N LEU A 106 17.80 -16.13 19.49
CA LEU A 106 17.56 -14.96 20.33
C LEU A 106 17.06 -15.37 21.72
N SER A 107 17.24 -14.50 22.70
CA SER A 107 16.62 -14.72 24.02
C SER A 107 15.10 -14.58 23.98
N ASP A 108 14.39 -15.27 24.88
CA ASP A 108 12.93 -15.18 25.00
C ASP A 108 12.42 -13.74 25.14
N ASP A 109 13.18 -12.88 25.82
CA ASP A 109 12.84 -11.46 25.96
C ASP A 109 12.93 -10.70 24.63
N GLN A 110 14.00 -10.94 23.86
CA GLN A 110 14.15 -10.35 22.52
C GLN A 110 13.03 -10.81 21.58
N ILE A 111 12.70 -12.10 21.59
CA ILE A 111 11.59 -12.63 20.79
C ILE A 111 10.26 -12.00 21.19
N ARG A 112 9.99 -11.86 22.49
CA ARG A 112 8.77 -11.20 22.99
C ARG A 112 8.70 -9.75 22.54
N ARG A 113 9.81 -9.01 22.63
CA ARG A 113 9.89 -7.60 22.19
C ARG A 113 9.72 -7.48 20.67
N LEU A 114 10.24 -8.42 19.88
CA LEU A 114 10.02 -8.51 18.43
C LEU A 114 8.55 -8.72 18.08
N ILE A 115 7.87 -9.67 18.72
CA ILE A 115 6.44 -9.93 18.47
C ILE A 115 5.58 -8.73 18.92
N SER A 116 5.95 -8.08 20.02
CA SER A 116 5.25 -6.92 20.57
C SER A 116 5.40 -5.67 19.69
N SER A 117 6.54 -5.49 19.01
CA SER A 117 6.75 -4.31 18.16
C SER A 117 5.88 -4.30 16.90
N VAL A 118 5.36 -5.46 16.50
CA VAL A 118 4.48 -5.64 15.34
C VAL A 118 3.02 -5.91 15.74
N ASP A 119 2.56 -5.33 16.87
CA ASP A 119 1.18 -5.47 17.33
C ASP A 119 0.16 -5.05 16.26
N GLY A 120 -0.93 -5.81 16.18
CA GLY A 120 -1.94 -5.69 15.14
C GLY A 120 -1.60 -6.41 13.83
N PHE A 121 -0.34 -6.76 13.60
CA PHE A 121 0.12 -7.50 12.40
C PHE A 121 0.59 -8.91 12.73
N CYS A 122 1.05 -9.17 13.95
CA CYS A 122 1.29 -10.52 14.48
C CYS A 122 0.37 -10.78 15.68
N VAL A 123 -0.11 -12.01 15.84
CA VAL A 123 -0.82 -12.40 17.06
C VAL A 123 0.12 -12.28 18.27
N GLN A 124 -0.37 -11.62 19.31
CA GLN A 124 0.38 -11.38 20.54
C GLN A 124 0.37 -12.63 21.42
N MET A 125 1.28 -13.56 21.10
CA MET A 125 1.38 -14.87 21.73
C MET A 125 2.85 -15.26 21.90
N ASP A 126 3.14 -15.97 22.99
CA ASP A 126 4.49 -16.48 23.24
C ASP A 126 4.98 -17.37 22.09
N TRP A 127 6.26 -17.24 21.75
CA TRP A 127 6.87 -17.95 20.64
C TRP A 127 6.72 -19.46 20.73
N ALA A 128 6.89 -20.04 21.92
CA ALA A 128 6.71 -21.47 22.17
C ALA A 128 5.30 -21.99 21.80
N ARG A 129 4.28 -21.12 21.81
CA ARG A 129 2.91 -21.44 21.41
C ARG A 129 2.62 -21.09 19.96
N LEU A 130 3.24 -20.03 19.46
CA LEU A 130 3.08 -19.57 18.08
C LEU A 130 3.80 -20.47 17.08
N ARG A 131 5.04 -20.86 17.34
CA ARG A 131 5.87 -21.69 16.46
C ARG A 131 5.18 -22.98 15.98
N PRO A 132 4.59 -23.84 16.84
CA PRO A 132 4.01 -25.11 16.39
C PRO A 132 2.75 -24.96 15.52
N ILE A 133 2.13 -23.78 15.51
CA ILE A 133 0.92 -23.51 14.73
C ILE A 133 1.19 -22.62 13.51
N LEU A 134 2.46 -22.31 13.23
CA LEU A 134 2.87 -21.68 11.98
C LEU A 134 3.10 -22.73 10.89
N PRO A 135 2.96 -22.38 9.60
CA PRO A 135 3.45 -23.22 8.52
C PRO A 135 4.93 -23.58 8.76
N PRO A 136 5.36 -24.85 8.57
CA PRO A 136 6.71 -25.28 8.97
C PRO A 136 7.85 -24.40 8.45
N THR A 137 7.84 -24.10 7.15
CA THR A 137 8.84 -23.22 6.52
C THR A 137 8.79 -21.80 7.09
N ALA A 138 7.60 -21.30 7.44
CA ALA A 138 7.45 -19.99 8.05
C ALA A 138 7.96 -19.97 9.50
N ALA A 139 7.81 -21.07 10.24
CA ALA A 139 8.34 -21.22 11.59
C ALA A 139 9.88 -21.24 11.59
N GLU A 140 10.49 -21.96 10.65
CA GLU A 140 11.96 -22.05 10.49
C GLU A 140 12.60 -20.75 9.99
N ARG A 141 11.85 -19.95 9.23
CA ARG A 141 12.32 -18.69 8.62
C ARG A 141 11.62 -17.46 9.18
N PHE A 142 11.18 -17.54 10.43
CA PHE A 142 10.34 -16.50 11.03
C PHE A 142 11.06 -15.16 11.19
N GLY A 143 12.39 -15.17 11.34
CA GLY A 143 13.18 -13.93 11.41
C GLY A 143 13.14 -13.14 10.12
N GLU A 144 13.07 -13.81 8.96
CA GLU A 144 12.90 -13.17 7.66
C GLU A 144 11.49 -12.57 7.51
N VAL A 145 10.47 -13.27 8.00
CA VAL A 145 9.08 -12.79 7.99
C VAL A 145 8.93 -11.52 8.82
N LEU A 146 9.49 -11.51 10.04
CA LEU A 146 9.47 -10.32 10.90
C LEU A 146 10.32 -9.19 10.34
N GLY A 147 11.49 -9.50 9.76
CA GLY A 147 12.34 -8.52 9.10
C GLY A 147 11.63 -7.83 7.95
N GLU A 148 10.95 -8.60 7.10
CA GLU A 148 10.15 -8.07 5.99
C GLU A 148 9.08 -7.10 6.54
N LEU A 149 8.29 -7.55 7.52
CA LEU A 149 7.24 -6.73 8.14
C LEU A 149 7.77 -5.43 8.77
N LEU A 150 8.89 -5.48 9.50
CA LEU A 150 9.46 -4.30 10.15
C LEU A 150 9.98 -3.27 9.13
N ILE A 151 10.55 -3.70 8.01
CA ILE A 151 10.90 -2.80 6.90
C ILE A 151 9.64 -2.08 6.40
N TYR A 152 8.54 -2.79 6.20
CA TYR A 152 7.27 -2.19 5.77
C TYR A 152 6.71 -1.17 6.75
N LEU A 153 6.68 -1.51 8.03
CA LEU A 153 6.16 -0.61 9.05
C LEU A 153 7.02 0.65 9.14
N THR A 154 8.34 0.52 9.03
CA THR A 154 9.27 1.64 9.01
C THR A 154 9.07 2.53 7.79
N VAL A 155 8.92 1.94 6.60
CA VAL A 155 8.61 2.68 5.37
C VAL A 155 7.30 3.45 5.51
N HIS A 156 6.26 2.81 6.04
CA HIS A 156 4.97 3.45 6.24
C HIS A 156 5.05 4.61 7.23
N GLU A 157 5.64 4.39 8.40
CA GLU A 157 5.81 5.41 9.43
C GLU A 157 6.61 6.63 8.92
N ARG A 158 7.76 6.39 8.28
CA ARG A 158 8.66 7.47 7.85
C ARG A 158 8.13 8.23 6.64
N LEU A 159 7.55 7.53 5.66
CA LEU A 159 7.25 8.12 4.35
C LEU A 159 5.75 8.42 4.16
N PHE A 160 4.86 7.56 4.65
CA PHE A 160 3.42 7.65 4.38
C PHE A 160 2.66 8.36 5.50
N GLU A 161 3.03 8.12 6.77
CA GLU A 161 2.41 8.84 7.88
C GLU A 161 2.81 10.32 7.91
N ASN A 162 3.99 10.69 7.38
CA ASN A 162 4.38 12.09 7.20
C ASN A 162 4.85 12.34 5.76
N PRO A 163 3.95 12.58 4.78
CA PRO A 163 4.34 12.74 3.38
C PRO A 163 5.14 14.03 3.09
N PHE A 164 5.29 14.92 4.08
CA PHE A 164 6.03 16.18 3.95
C PHE A 164 7.45 16.13 4.53
N TRP A 165 7.96 14.93 4.84
CA TRP A 165 9.23 14.72 5.56
C TRP A 165 10.46 15.40 4.92
N TYR A 166 10.43 15.68 3.62
CA TYR A 166 11.56 16.24 2.88
C TYR A 166 11.55 17.77 2.76
N PHE A 167 10.47 18.45 3.16
CA PHE A 167 10.42 19.91 3.10
C PHE A 167 11.31 20.55 4.18
N ASP A 168 12.07 21.58 3.80
CA ASP A 168 13.16 22.16 4.59
C ASP A 168 12.77 23.39 5.43
N GLY A 169 11.65 24.04 5.11
CA GLY A 169 11.14 25.19 5.85
C GLY A 169 11.98 26.46 5.69
N LYS A 170 12.84 26.53 4.68
CA LYS A 170 13.68 27.71 4.42
C LYS A 170 12.84 28.94 4.11
N VAL A 171 13.32 30.10 4.58
CA VAL A 171 12.69 31.38 4.27
C VAL A 171 13.13 31.91 2.89
N ALA A 172 14.33 31.55 2.45
CA ALA A 172 14.91 31.92 1.16
C ALA A 172 15.84 30.82 0.61
N PRO A 173 16.18 30.83 -0.70
CA PRO A 173 17.04 29.80 -1.30
C PRO A 173 18.43 29.67 -0.66
N ASP A 174 18.97 30.76 -0.13
CA ASP A 174 20.29 30.87 0.51
C ASP A 174 20.23 30.76 2.05
N ASP A 175 19.06 30.46 2.61
CA ASP A 175 18.87 30.30 4.04
C ASP A 175 19.62 29.05 4.56
N PRO A 176 20.63 29.22 5.44
CA PRO A 176 21.35 28.09 6.02
C PRO A 176 20.53 27.39 7.12
N ASP A 177 19.49 28.04 7.64
CA ASP A 177 18.76 27.60 8.83
C ASP A 177 17.49 26.83 8.43
N GLU A 178 17.67 25.56 8.05
CA GLU A 178 16.54 24.64 7.83
C GLU A 178 15.76 24.38 9.13
N ASP A 179 14.42 24.28 9.02
CA ASP A 179 13.56 23.87 10.12
C ASP A 179 13.29 22.35 10.03
N PRO A 180 13.97 21.51 10.85
CA PRO A 180 13.79 20.06 10.79
C PRO A 180 12.38 19.61 11.18
N LYS A 181 11.55 20.49 11.78
CA LYS A 181 10.16 20.18 12.14
C LYS A 181 9.16 20.65 11.10
N PHE A 182 9.61 21.26 10.00
CA PHE A 182 8.72 21.87 9.03
C PHE A 182 7.77 20.84 8.39
N GLY A 183 8.28 19.67 8.00
CA GLY A 183 7.44 18.56 7.52
C GLY A 183 6.34 18.18 8.51
N SER A 184 6.66 18.06 9.80
CA SER A 184 5.67 17.77 10.85
C SER A 184 4.65 18.89 11.05
N LYS A 185 5.05 20.16 10.90
CA LYS A 185 4.13 21.32 10.94
C LYS A 185 3.15 21.27 9.76
N LEU A 186 3.63 20.94 8.56
CA LEU A 186 2.78 20.75 7.37
C LEU A 186 1.83 19.57 7.55
N LYS A 187 2.30 18.46 8.15
CA LYS A 187 1.45 17.32 8.51
C LYS A 187 0.35 17.72 9.50
N HIS A 188 0.66 18.51 10.51
CA HIS A 188 -0.34 19.02 11.44
C HIS A 188 -1.39 19.89 10.73
N LEU A 189 -0.94 20.81 9.86
CA LEU A 189 -1.85 21.65 9.06
C LEU A 189 -2.76 20.81 8.17
N PHE A 190 -2.19 19.79 7.50
CA PHE A 190 -2.94 18.82 6.72
C PHE A 190 -4.02 18.14 7.56
N ASP A 191 -3.70 17.71 8.78
CA ASP A 191 -4.67 17.04 9.65
C ASP A 191 -5.82 17.97 10.03
N GLU A 192 -5.57 19.27 10.26
CA GLU A 192 -6.62 20.26 10.51
C GLU A 192 -7.47 20.54 9.26
N PHE A 193 -6.86 20.62 8.08
CA PHE A 193 -7.59 20.74 6.81
C PHE A 193 -8.44 19.51 6.55
N TYR A 194 -7.90 18.32 6.76
CA TYR A 194 -8.60 17.06 6.57
C TYR A 194 -9.78 16.93 7.54
N LYS A 195 -9.63 17.31 8.81
CA LYS A 195 -10.75 17.37 9.79
C LYS A 195 -11.85 18.35 9.36
N THR A 196 -11.46 19.47 8.75
CA THR A 196 -12.40 20.52 8.33
C THR A 196 -13.16 20.10 7.06
N ASN A 197 -12.43 19.57 6.08
CA ASN A 197 -12.97 19.08 4.82
C ASN A 197 -12.02 18.03 4.22
N PRO A 198 -12.32 16.72 4.35
CA PRO A 198 -11.46 15.65 3.86
C PRO A 198 -11.12 15.79 2.37
N THR A 199 -12.10 16.13 1.54
CA THR A 199 -11.94 16.28 0.09
C THR A 199 -10.91 17.37 -0.24
N TYR A 200 -11.05 18.55 0.37
CA TYR A 200 -10.13 19.66 0.10
C TYR A 200 -8.77 19.48 0.78
N GLY A 201 -8.71 18.88 1.97
CA GLY A 201 -7.44 18.54 2.62
C GLY A 201 -6.61 17.59 1.75
N VAL A 202 -7.23 16.53 1.23
CA VAL A 202 -6.58 15.56 0.33
C VAL A 202 -6.16 16.20 -0.99
N LEU A 203 -7.01 17.03 -1.59
CA LEU A 203 -6.68 17.77 -2.81
C LEU A 203 -5.49 18.71 -2.58
N TRP A 204 -5.46 19.44 -1.45
CA TRP A 204 -4.34 20.30 -1.09
C TRP A 204 -3.04 19.50 -0.97
N LYS A 205 -3.05 18.38 -0.22
CA LYS A 205 -1.87 17.51 -0.11
C LYS A 205 -1.40 17.03 -1.48
N MET A 206 -2.30 16.53 -2.31
CA MET A 206 -1.97 16.03 -3.65
C MET A 206 -1.31 17.11 -4.52
N GLN A 207 -1.84 18.34 -4.53
CA GLN A 207 -1.27 19.42 -5.34
C GLN A 207 0.08 19.88 -4.80
N THR A 208 0.23 20.01 -3.48
CA THR A 208 1.53 20.28 -2.84
C THR A 208 2.57 19.24 -3.25
N GLN A 209 2.20 17.95 -3.21
CA GLN A 209 3.10 16.87 -3.60
C GLN A 209 3.44 16.90 -5.09
N ARG A 210 2.49 17.21 -5.98
CA ARG A 210 2.77 17.32 -7.42
C ARG A 210 3.78 18.42 -7.70
N LEU A 211 3.51 19.63 -7.21
CA LEU A 211 4.38 20.78 -7.43
C LEU A 211 5.77 20.57 -6.83
N ALA A 212 5.85 19.95 -5.65
CA ALA A 212 7.12 19.66 -4.99
C ALA A 212 7.93 18.55 -5.67
N ASN A 213 7.31 17.72 -6.52
CA ASN A 213 7.96 16.58 -7.17
C ASN A 213 8.03 16.70 -8.71
N SER A 214 7.61 17.82 -9.28
CA SER A 214 7.73 18.10 -10.72
C SER A 214 9.19 18.33 -11.11
N ASN A 215 9.97 17.26 -11.27
CA ASN A 215 11.42 17.32 -11.48
C ASN A 215 11.86 17.33 -12.96
N ASN A 216 10.92 17.36 -13.89
CA ASN A 216 11.19 17.47 -15.33
C ASN A 216 10.12 18.33 -16.02
N ARG A 217 10.41 18.73 -17.27
CA ARG A 217 9.55 19.63 -18.04
C ARG A 217 8.21 19.01 -18.46
N HIS A 218 8.07 17.69 -18.37
CA HIS A 218 6.78 17.03 -18.57
C HIS A 218 5.89 17.28 -17.34
N TYR A 219 6.43 17.17 -16.13
CA TYR A 219 5.66 17.34 -14.89
C TYR A 219 5.42 18.80 -14.48
N GLY A 220 6.16 19.76 -15.02
CA GLY A 220 5.95 21.18 -14.77
C GLY A 220 6.87 22.08 -15.60
N PRO A 221 6.48 23.35 -15.85
CA PRO A 221 7.26 24.25 -16.70
C PRO A 221 8.62 24.62 -16.11
N ASN A 222 8.72 24.73 -14.77
CA ASN A 222 9.98 24.90 -14.06
C ASN A 222 10.25 23.67 -13.17
N PRO A 223 11.27 22.84 -13.49
CA PRO A 223 11.58 21.64 -12.72
C PRO A 223 12.51 21.87 -11.52
N GLU A 224 13.06 23.07 -11.33
CA GLU A 224 14.14 23.35 -10.36
C GLU A 224 13.77 22.92 -8.93
N TYR A 225 12.57 23.27 -8.46
CA TYR A 225 12.14 22.90 -7.12
C TYR A 225 11.92 21.39 -6.96
N GLY A 226 11.43 20.71 -8.00
CA GLY A 226 11.29 19.26 -7.99
C GLY A 226 12.64 18.53 -8.03
N GLN A 227 13.63 19.08 -8.74
CA GLN A 227 15.00 18.56 -8.76
C GLN A 227 15.68 18.75 -7.41
N TYR A 228 15.52 19.92 -6.81
CA TYR A 228 15.97 20.20 -5.44
C TYR A 228 15.43 19.17 -4.44
N ASN A 229 14.12 18.91 -4.44
CA ASN A 229 13.54 17.91 -3.55
C ASN A 229 13.99 16.48 -3.89
N ALA A 230 14.24 16.16 -5.16
CA ALA A 230 14.78 14.87 -5.55
C ALA A 230 16.19 14.60 -4.98
N GLU A 231 17.05 15.63 -4.92
CA GLU A 231 18.36 15.54 -4.26
C GLU A 231 18.21 15.33 -2.75
N ARG A 232 17.26 16.04 -2.12
CA ARG A 232 16.95 15.85 -0.69
C ARG A 232 16.45 14.44 -0.40
N HIS A 233 15.62 13.88 -1.28
CA HIS A 233 15.17 12.50 -1.11
C HIS A 233 16.34 11.54 -1.05
N GLU A 234 17.27 11.66 -2.01
CA GLU A 234 18.44 10.79 -2.10
C GLU A 234 19.38 10.98 -0.89
N ALA A 235 19.59 12.22 -0.45
CA ALA A 235 20.42 12.53 0.70
C ALA A 235 19.90 11.92 2.03
N ALA A 236 18.57 11.75 2.16
CA ALA A 236 17.97 11.19 3.37
C ALA A 236 18.07 9.65 3.48
N LEU A 237 18.22 8.94 2.35
CA LEU A 237 18.09 7.48 2.31
C LEU A 237 19.12 6.75 3.19
N ALA A 238 20.36 7.26 3.21
CA ALA A 238 21.44 6.74 4.04
C ALA A 238 21.05 6.76 5.53
N GLY A 239 20.53 7.90 6.00
CA GLY A 239 20.07 8.04 7.39
C GLY A 239 18.92 7.10 7.72
N PHE A 240 17.96 6.90 6.80
CA PHE A 240 16.86 5.95 7.01
C PHE A 240 17.34 4.51 7.15
N ALA A 241 18.29 4.09 6.31
CA ALA A 241 18.88 2.76 6.39
C ALA A 241 19.68 2.57 7.68
N ASP A 242 20.50 3.55 8.05
CA ASP A 242 21.34 3.50 9.26
C ASP A 242 20.49 3.46 10.54
N ASP A 243 19.46 4.31 10.61
CA ASP A 243 18.52 4.32 11.74
C ASP A 243 17.83 2.96 11.89
N LEU A 244 17.35 2.36 10.80
CA LEU A 244 16.67 1.07 10.85
C LEU A 244 17.62 -0.05 11.27
N LEU A 245 18.83 -0.11 10.69
CA LEU A 245 19.85 -1.10 11.04
C LEU A 245 20.28 -1.01 12.51
N ALA A 246 20.27 0.19 13.10
CA ALA A 246 20.59 0.40 14.51
C ALA A 246 19.37 0.20 15.44
N SER A 247 18.15 0.24 14.92
CA SER A 247 16.94 0.25 15.74
C SER A 247 16.66 -1.09 16.42
N GLU A 248 16.33 -1.06 17.71
CA GLU A 248 15.70 -2.20 18.37
C GLU A 248 14.19 -2.22 18.06
N PRO A 249 13.59 -3.39 17.78
CA PRO A 249 14.22 -4.72 17.84
C PRO A 249 14.80 -5.22 16.50
N PHE A 250 14.77 -4.43 15.43
CA PHE A 250 15.18 -4.86 14.09
C PHE A 250 16.63 -5.34 14.02
N CYS A 251 17.55 -4.67 14.74
CA CYS A 251 18.97 -4.99 14.73
C CYS A 251 19.28 -6.42 15.21
N TRP A 252 18.43 -7.03 16.05
CA TRP A 252 18.60 -8.40 16.50
C TRP A 252 18.31 -9.44 15.42
N LEU A 253 17.55 -9.06 14.39
CA LEU A 253 17.29 -9.93 13.25
C LEU A 253 18.46 -9.98 12.28
N LEU A 254 19.50 -9.17 12.46
CA LEU A 254 20.61 -9.09 11.51
C LEU A 254 21.58 -10.25 11.70
N LYS A 255 21.94 -10.92 10.59
CA LYS A 255 23.06 -11.85 10.57
C LYS A 255 24.37 -11.13 10.89
N GLU A 256 25.23 -11.80 11.61
CA GLU A 256 26.65 -11.45 11.68
C GLU A 256 27.28 -11.67 10.28
N LEU A 257 28.12 -10.73 9.85
CA LEU A 257 28.75 -10.74 8.53
C LEU A 257 30.26 -10.65 8.71
N ASP A 258 31.00 -11.51 8.02
CA ASP A 258 32.45 -11.67 8.22
C ASP A 258 33.31 -10.57 7.59
N THR A 259 32.75 -9.81 6.64
CA THR A 259 33.51 -8.80 5.88
C THR A 259 32.84 -7.44 5.88
N SER A 260 33.66 -6.39 5.90
CA SER A 260 33.20 -5.00 5.77
C SER A 260 32.48 -4.76 4.44
N GLU A 261 32.87 -5.45 3.37
CA GLU A 261 32.23 -5.40 2.06
C GLU A 261 30.78 -5.90 2.12
N LEU A 262 30.52 -7.00 2.82
CA LEU A 262 29.16 -7.52 3.00
C LEU A 262 28.33 -6.59 3.89
N VAL A 263 28.93 -5.99 4.91
CA VAL A 263 28.25 -4.98 5.76
C VAL A 263 27.86 -3.75 4.94
N SER A 264 28.76 -3.26 4.08
CA SER A 264 28.45 -2.15 3.16
C SER A 264 27.34 -2.55 2.20
N LYS A 265 27.41 -3.72 1.58
CA LYS A 265 26.40 -4.20 0.65
C LYS A 265 25.01 -4.33 1.31
N ARG A 266 24.94 -4.87 2.53
CA ARG A 266 23.69 -4.92 3.31
C ARG A 266 23.06 -3.54 3.46
N ARG A 267 23.88 -2.54 3.76
CA ARG A 267 23.44 -1.14 3.91
C ARG A 267 22.99 -0.55 2.58
N ASP A 268 23.77 -0.73 1.52
CA ASP A 268 23.48 -0.19 0.19
C ASP A 268 22.20 -0.79 -0.43
N ASP A 269 21.97 -2.09 -0.23
CA ASP A 269 20.74 -2.76 -0.68
C ASP A 269 19.51 -2.24 0.10
N LEU A 270 19.67 -1.91 1.40
CA LEU A 270 18.59 -1.30 2.19
C LEU A 270 18.29 0.14 1.77
N ILE A 271 19.32 0.91 1.40
CA ILE A 271 19.16 2.23 0.78
C ILE A 271 18.34 2.13 -0.51
N ASP A 272 18.58 1.10 -1.33
CA ASP A 272 17.80 0.91 -2.56
C ASP A 272 16.33 0.56 -2.28
N ILE A 273 16.04 -0.20 -1.22
CA ILE A 273 14.66 -0.43 -0.77
C ILE A 273 13.97 0.89 -0.42
N PHE A 274 14.62 1.75 0.38
CA PHE A 274 14.07 3.07 0.72
C PHE A 274 13.91 3.96 -0.52
N ARG A 275 14.84 3.91 -1.47
CA ARG A 275 14.72 4.64 -2.76
C ARG A 275 13.45 4.24 -3.51
N LYS A 276 13.16 2.94 -3.60
CA LYS A 276 11.94 2.42 -4.22
C LYS A 276 10.69 2.83 -3.43
N ALA A 277 10.77 2.80 -2.10
CA ALA A 277 9.69 3.23 -1.22
C ALA A 277 9.33 4.71 -1.41
N VAL A 278 10.33 5.60 -1.51
CA VAL A 278 10.12 7.03 -1.80
C VAL A 278 9.45 7.22 -3.15
N ARG A 279 9.90 6.51 -4.20
CA ARG A 279 9.26 6.54 -5.52
C ARG A 279 7.79 6.11 -5.44
N ALA A 280 7.51 5.02 -4.75
CA ALA A 280 6.14 4.51 -4.57
C ALA A 280 5.26 5.50 -3.80
N MET A 281 5.79 6.11 -2.73
CA MET A 281 5.09 7.12 -1.93
C MET A 281 4.73 8.35 -2.77
N ILE A 282 5.69 8.94 -3.49
CA ILE A 282 5.45 10.12 -4.34
C ILE A 282 4.36 9.82 -5.36
N LYS A 283 4.39 8.64 -6.01
CA LYS A 283 3.37 8.24 -6.98
C LYS A 283 2.00 8.08 -6.32
N CYS A 284 1.92 7.46 -5.14
CA CYS A 284 0.66 7.39 -4.39
C CYS A 284 0.11 8.76 -4.05
N GLU A 285 0.94 9.65 -3.49
CA GLU A 285 0.49 10.95 -2.98
C GLU A 285 0.13 11.94 -4.09
N THR A 286 0.80 11.84 -5.25
CA THR A 286 0.51 12.68 -6.43
C THR A 286 -0.64 12.15 -7.28
N TRP A 287 -0.95 10.86 -7.22
CA TRP A 287 -1.98 10.24 -8.06
C TRP A 287 -3.20 9.77 -7.29
N ILE A 288 -3.02 8.76 -6.44
CA ILE A 288 -4.12 8.12 -5.71
C ILE A 288 -4.67 9.07 -4.68
N ASN A 289 -3.79 9.76 -3.94
CA ASN A 289 -4.12 10.63 -2.82
C ASN A 289 -5.02 9.95 -1.77
N GLY A 290 -5.41 10.70 -0.73
CA GLY A 290 -6.22 10.20 0.38
C GLY A 290 -5.40 10.05 1.66
N GLN A 291 -5.90 9.27 2.61
CA GLN A 291 -5.15 8.86 3.81
C GLN A 291 -4.68 7.42 3.67
N PRO A 292 -3.36 7.14 3.73
CA PRO A 292 -2.86 5.78 3.72
C PRO A 292 -3.24 5.05 5.01
N VAL A 293 -3.74 3.82 4.86
CA VAL A 293 -4.12 2.92 5.95
C VAL A 293 -3.57 1.54 5.67
N LEU A 294 -2.73 1.03 6.58
CA LEU A 294 -2.33 -0.37 6.60
C LEU A 294 -3.44 -1.26 7.18
N ARG A 295 -3.68 -2.40 6.52
CA ARG A 295 -4.57 -3.46 7.01
C ARG A 295 -3.77 -4.53 7.72
N GLY A 296 -3.99 -4.67 9.02
CA GLY A 296 -3.48 -5.75 9.86
C GLY A 296 -4.52 -6.84 10.06
N ILE A 297 -4.31 -7.70 11.06
CA ILE A 297 -5.14 -8.89 11.31
C ILE A 297 -6.61 -8.51 11.50
N LYS A 298 -6.89 -7.44 12.26
CA LYS A 298 -8.26 -7.00 12.57
C LYS A 298 -8.97 -6.46 11.32
N GLU A 299 -8.29 -5.65 10.52
CA GLU A 299 -8.86 -5.06 9.31
C GLU A 299 -9.11 -6.10 8.20
N LEU A 300 -8.44 -7.26 8.28
CA LEU A 300 -8.67 -8.41 7.41
C LEU A 300 -9.74 -9.38 7.95
N GLY A 301 -10.38 -9.07 9.09
CA GLY A 301 -11.40 -9.93 9.72
C GLY A 301 -10.83 -11.09 10.55
N GLY A 302 -9.51 -11.22 10.66
CA GLY A 302 -8.82 -12.22 11.48
C GLY A 302 -8.91 -13.67 10.98
N ILE A 303 -9.62 -13.93 9.88
CA ILE A 303 -9.81 -15.25 9.28
C ILE A 303 -9.42 -15.17 7.81
N PHE A 304 -8.64 -16.15 7.35
CA PHE A 304 -8.34 -16.31 5.93
C PHE A 304 -9.53 -16.97 5.24
N HIS A 305 -10.17 -16.27 4.31
CA HIS A 305 -11.32 -16.80 3.58
C HIS A 305 -10.93 -17.45 2.26
N ASP A 306 -10.25 -16.71 1.40
CA ASP A 306 -9.79 -17.19 0.10
C ASP A 306 -8.68 -16.28 -0.43
N ARG A 307 -7.90 -16.80 -1.38
CA ARG A 307 -6.96 -15.97 -2.13
C ARG A 307 -7.76 -15.03 -3.03
N SER A 308 -7.67 -13.75 -2.74
CA SER A 308 -8.21 -12.70 -3.59
C SER A 308 -7.07 -11.85 -4.14
N LYS A 309 -7.40 -10.89 -5.02
CA LYS A 309 -6.43 -9.83 -5.35
C LYS A 309 -6.01 -9.03 -4.10
N LEU A 310 -6.81 -9.09 -3.03
CA LEU A 310 -6.68 -8.25 -1.83
C LEU A 310 -5.95 -8.95 -0.67
N VAL A 311 -5.95 -10.28 -0.65
CA VAL A 311 -5.31 -11.09 0.39
C VAL A 311 -4.71 -12.34 -0.24
N GLY A 312 -3.39 -12.49 -0.10
CA GLY A 312 -2.62 -13.64 -0.55
C GLY A 312 -1.99 -14.40 0.61
N LEU A 313 -1.55 -15.64 0.34
CA LEU A 313 -0.72 -16.39 1.25
C LEU A 313 0.74 -16.01 1.06
N HIS A 314 1.49 -15.96 2.16
CA HIS A 314 2.95 -15.83 2.09
C HIS A 314 3.57 -17.04 1.35
N PRO A 315 4.69 -16.88 0.62
CA PRO A 315 5.33 -18.01 -0.08
C PRO A 315 5.76 -19.17 0.83
N TYR A 316 5.98 -18.92 2.12
CA TYR A 316 6.28 -19.97 3.11
C TYR A 316 5.07 -20.81 3.52
N CYS A 317 3.88 -20.57 2.95
CA CYS A 317 2.70 -21.42 3.06
C CYS A 317 2.61 -22.48 1.94
N TRP A 318 3.73 -22.90 1.34
CA TRP A 318 3.71 -23.75 0.13
C TRP A 318 2.97 -25.07 0.37
N ARG A 319 1.75 -25.16 -0.17
CA ARG A 319 0.92 -26.36 -0.30
C ARG A 319 0.06 -26.27 -1.57
N PRO A 320 -0.27 -27.40 -2.23
CA PRO A 320 -0.99 -27.38 -3.50
C PRO A 320 -2.45 -26.91 -3.41
N ARG A 321 -3.15 -27.19 -2.30
CA ARG A 321 -4.60 -26.93 -2.15
C ARG A 321 -4.90 -25.68 -1.33
N MET A 322 -5.60 -24.71 -1.92
CA MET A 322 -6.02 -23.46 -1.27
C MET A 322 -7.07 -23.68 -0.17
N ASP A 323 -7.93 -24.68 -0.34
CA ASP A 323 -9.03 -25.00 0.59
C ASP A 323 -8.55 -25.31 2.00
N PHE A 324 -7.31 -25.78 2.14
CA PHE A 324 -6.66 -26.04 3.41
C PHE A 324 -6.62 -24.82 4.33
N TRP A 325 -6.37 -23.65 3.74
CA TRP A 325 -6.16 -22.40 4.46
C TRP A 325 -7.49 -21.68 4.76
N LYS A 326 -8.56 -22.03 4.05
CA LYS A 326 -9.88 -21.41 4.18
C LYS A 326 -10.46 -21.63 5.58
N GLY A 327 -10.94 -20.56 6.18
CA GLY A 327 -11.49 -20.55 7.54
C GLY A 327 -10.42 -20.54 8.65
N ARG A 328 -9.13 -20.60 8.33
CA ARG A 328 -8.06 -20.56 9.35
C ARG A 328 -7.87 -19.15 9.88
N LYS A 329 -7.56 -19.03 11.17
CA LYS A 329 -7.22 -17.72 11.77
C LYS A 329 -5.92 -17.20 11.16
N ILE A 330 -5.87 -15.90 10.88
CA ILE A 330 -4.62 -15.24 10.47
C ILE A 330 -3.73 -15.07 11.71
N LEU A 331 -2.50 -15.59 11.65
CA LEU A 331 -1.52 -15.45 12.72
C LEU A 331 -0.60 -14.25 12.47
N VAL A 332 -0.17 -14.05 11.23
CA VAL A 332 0.72 -12.94 10.86
C VAL A 332 0.28 -12.34 9.53
N VAL A 333 0.36 -11.02 9.43
CA VAL A 333 0.31 -10.25 8.19
C VAL A 333 1.74 -9.83 7.88
N SER A 334 2.45 -10.65 7.09
CA SER A 334 3.87 -10.44 6.77
C SER A 334 4.07 -9.23 5.86
N ARG A 335 3.12 -9.00 4.95
CA ARG A 335 3.02 -7.77 4.17
C ARG A 335 1.65 -7.14 4.41
N PRO A 336 1.59 -6.00 5.13
CA PRO A 336 0.36 -5.26 5.29
C PRO A 336 -0.22 -4.83 3.94
N GLY A 337 -1.53 -4.95 3.78
CA GLY A 337 -2.21 -4.35 2.63
C GLY A 337 -2.31 -2.84 2.80
N LEU A 338 -2.13 -2.07 1.73
CA LEU A 338 -2.23 -0.61 1.75
C LEU A 338 -3.49 -0.14 1.03
N VAL A 339 -4.31 0.62 1.75
CA VAL A 339 -5.52 1.26 1.24
C VAL A 339 -5.43 2.76 1.46
N TYR A 340 -5.75 3.54 0.45
CA TYR A 340 -5.99 4.97 0.60
C TYR A 340 -7.48 5.22 0.79
N VAL A 341 -7.87 5.75 1.94
CA VAL A 341 -9.26 6.17 2.19
C VAL A 341 -9.45 7.63 1.81
N ASP A 342 -10.68 7.98 1.46
CA ASP A 342 -11.05 9.31 0.98
C ASP A 342 -10.20 9.78 -0.22
N SER A 343 -9.76 8.83 -1.04
CA SER A 343 -9.08 9.08 -2.31
C SER A 343 -10.05 9.71 -3.31
N ILE A 344 -9.59 10.75 -3.98
CA ILE A 344 -10.34 11.51 -4.97
C ILE A 344 -9.76 11.20 -6.34
N ASN A 345 -10.64 10.91 -7.30
CA ASN A 345 -10.21 10.81 -8.68
C ASN A 345 -9.92 12.20 -9.23
N GLY A 346 -8.64 12.57 -9.29
CA GLY A 346 -8.19 13.83 -9.89
C GLY A 346 -8.45 13.97 -11.40
N TYR A 347 -9.28 13.12 -12.03
CA TYR A 347 -9.65 13.17 -13.44
C TYR A 347 -11.15 13.05 -13.69
N SER A 348 -11.89 12.67 -12.65
CA SER A 348 -13.32 12.54 -12.74
C SER A 348 -14.00 13.82 -12.24
N PRO A 349 -15.08 14.26 -12.90
CA PRO A 349 -15.99 15.24 -12.32
C PRO A 349 -16.55 14.76 -10.96
N ASP A 350 -16.62 13.44 -10.79
CA ASP A 350 -16.95 12.82 -9.50
C ASP A 350 -15.75 12.91 -8.56
N THR A 351 -15.81 13.88 -7.66
CA THR A 351 -14.84 14.11 -6.59
C THR A 351 -15.24 13.41 -5.28
N SER A 352 -16.25 12.52 -5.32
CA SER A 352 -16.67 11.77 -4.15
C SER A 352 -15.49 10.96 -3.62
N PRO A 353 -15.12 11.12 -2.34
CA PRO A 353 -14.05 10.35 -1.73
C PRO A 353 -14.37 8.86 -1.78
N ARG A 354 -13.39 8.05 -2.15
CA ARG A 354 -13.51 6.59 -2.20
C ARG A 354 -12.31 5.94 -1.53
N ALA A 355 -12.49 4.72 -1.04
CA ALA A 355 -11.34 3.93 -0.64
C ALA A 355 -10.76 3.21 -1.86
N ARG A 356 -9.44 3.27 -2.02
CA ARG A 356 -8.68 2.65 -3.11
C ARG A 356 -7.60 1.75 -2.55
N GLU A 357 -7.66 0.47 -2.91
CA GLU A 357 -6.60 -0.45 -2.57
C GLU A 357 -5.44 -0.33 -3.56
N ILE A 358 -4.22 -0.27 -3.01
CA ILE A 358 -2.99 -0.17 -3.79
C ILE A 358 -2.32 -1.52 -3.92
N ILE A 359 -2.24 -2.24 -2.80
CA ILE A 359 -1.67 -3.58 -2.75
C ILE A 359 -2.38 -4.43 -1.69
N GLY A 360 -2.63 -5.68 -2.04
CA GLY A 360 -3.21 -6.67 -1.15
C GLY A 360 -2.25 -7.08 -0.03
N ALA A 361 -2.80 -7.59 1.07
CA ALA A 361 -2.02 -8.13 2.17
C ALA A 361 -1.46 -9.53 1.83
N GLU A 362 -0.34 -9.90 2.43
CA GLU A 362 0.11 -11.30 2.50
C GLU A 362 0.10 -11.78 3.94
N VAL A 363 -0.39 -13.01 4.14
CA VAL A 363 -0.66 -13.53 5.47
C VAL A 363 -0.11 -14.95 5.67
N LEU A 364 0.14 -15.27 6.93
CA LEU A 364 0.40 -16.61 7.46
C LEU A 364 -0.82 -17.03 8.30
N PRO A 365 -1.71 -17.89 7.78
CA PRO A 365 -2.78 -18.47 8.58
C PRO A 365 -2.26 -19.57 9.50
N MET A 366 -3.10 -19.93 10.47
CA MET A 366 -2.84 -21.02 11.41
C MET A 366 -2.71 -22.36 10.67
N TYR A 367 -1.68 -23.09 11.05
CA TYR A 367 -1.37 -24.43 10.60
C TYR A 367 -1.75 -25.44 11.70
N ILE A 368 -2.41 -26.54 11.29
CA ILE A 368 -2.77 -27.64 12.20
C ILE A 368 -2.01 -28.90 11.73
N LEU A 369 -1.15 -29.43 12.62
CA LEU A 369 -0.46 -30.68 12.39
C LEU A 369 -1.46 -31.85 12.29
N GLY A 370 -1.33 -32.66 11.24
CA GLY A 370 -2.17 -33.85 11.00
C GLY A 370 -3.04 -33.77 9.74
N ASP A 371 -3.39 -32.56 9.30
CA ASP A 371 -4.17 -32.37 8.06
C ASP A 371 -3.39 -32.84 6.81
N ASP A 372 -2.05 -32.85 6.86
CA ASP A 372 -1.20 -33.39 5.80
C ASP A 372 -1.38 -34.90 5.57
N ALA A 373 -1.61 -35.68 6.64
CA ALA A 373 -1.71 -37.13 6.57
C ALA A 373 -3.04 -37.57 5.93
N GLU A 374 -4.14 -36.90 6.27
CA GLU A 374 -5.44 -37.11 5.60
C GLU A 374 -5.41 -36.68 4.13
N THR A 375 -4.57 -35.70 3.79
CA THR A 375 -4.47 -35.14 2.43
C THR A 375 -3.54 -35.95 1.53
N GLN A 376 -2.46 -36.53 2.07
CA GLN A 376 -1.61 -37.50 1.36
C GLN A 376 -2.37 -38.78 1.06
N ASN A 377 -3.12 -39.33 2.03
CA ASN A 377 -3.99 -40.49 1.80
C ASN A 377 -5.03 -40.23 0.71
N LYS A 378 -5.65 -39.03 0.67
CA LYS A 378 -6.57 -38.66 -0.42
C LYS A 378 -5.89 -38.49 -1.77
N MET A 379 -4.64 -38.00 -1.83
CA MET A 379 -3.90 -37.93 -3.09
C MET A 379 -3.54 -39.33 -3.60
N GLU A 380 -3.15 -40.25 -2.72
CA GLU A 380 -2.91 -41.65 -3.10
C GLU A 380 -4.21 -42.33 -3.58
N GLU A 381 -5.35 -42.09 -2.92
CA GLU A 381 -6.66 -42.59 -3.36
C GLU A 381 -7.11 -42.00 -4.71
N ASP A 382 -6.96 -40.69 -4.94
CA ASP A 382 -7.36 -40.05 -6.20
C ASP A 382 -6.46 -40.51 -7.38
N THR A 383 -5.18 -40.79 -7.12
CA THR A 383 -4.23 -41.29 -8.15
C THR A 383 -4.48 -42.78 -8.47
N GLU A 384 -4.87 -43.60 -7.49
CA GLU A 384 -5.25 -45.01 -7.71
C GLU A 384 -6.60 -45.19 -8.44
N VAL A 385 -7.45 -44.15 -8.45
CA VAL A 385 -8.73 -44.18 -9.18
C VAL A 385 -8.56 -43.79 -10.64
N GLU A 386 -7.63 -42.89 -10.97
CA GLU A 386 -7.27 -42.56 -12.37
C GLU A 386 -6.54 -43.72 -13.07
N ASP A 387 -5.61 -44.41 -12.39
CA ASP A 387 -4.89 -45.57 -12.96
C ASP A 387 -5.79 -46.82 -13.19
N LYS A 388 -7.02 -46.84 -12.67
CA LYS A 388 -8.00 -47.92 -12.89
C LYS A 388 -9.04 -47.62 -13.97
N GLN A 389 -9.02 -46.42 -14.56
CA GLN A 389 -9.96 -46.05 -15.64
C GLN A 389 -9.38 -46.23 -17.06
N ASP A 390 -8.08 -46.50 -17.20
CA ASP A 390 -7.43 -46.63 -18.51
C ASP A 390 -7.20 -48.09 -18.96
N GLU A 391 -7.59 -49.10 -18.18
CA GLU A 391 -7.40 -50.53 -18.56
C GLU A 391 -8.60 -51.17 -19.29
N ASP A 392 -9.74 -50.49 -19.46
CA ASP A 392 -10.96 -51.08 -20.04
C ASP A 392 -11.27 -50.70 -21.51
N ASP A 393 -10.43 -49.88 -22.17
CA ASP A 393 -10.71 -49.35 -23.53
C ASP A 393 -9.81 -49.93 -24.67
N GLU A 394 -9.07 -51.01 -24.44
CA GLU A 394 -8.28 -51.72 -25.50
C GLU A 394 -8.97 -52.98 -26.05
N GLU A 395 -10.20 -52.88 -26.56
CA GLU A 395 -10.74 -53.89 -27.46
C GLU A 395 -11.73 -53.25 -28.45
N TYR A 396 -11.27 -52.78 -29.61
CA TYR A 396 -12.03 -52.75 -30.89
C TYR A 396 -11.36 -51.85 -31.95
N VAL A 397 -10.33 -52.32 -32.69
CA VAL A 397 -10.18 -51.99 -34.13
C VAL A 397 -9.36 -53.07 -34.85
N GLN A 398 -10.03 -54.09 -35.38
CA GLN A 398 -9.55 -54.81 -36.56
C GLN A 398 -10.72 -55.08 -37.52
N GLY A 399 -10.64 -54.50 -38.72
CA GLY A 399 -11.43 -54.94 -39.86
C GLY A 399 -12.06 -53.80 -40.65
N ARG A 400 -11.38 -53.35 -41.71
CA ARG A 400 -11.99 -53.20 -43.04
C ARG A 400 -10.95 -52.99 -44.13
N SER A 401 -10.76 -54.06 -44.89
CA SER A 401 -10.37 -54.07 -46.29
C SER A 401 -11.44 -53.38 -47.12
N ASP A 402 -11.06 -52.44 -47.97
CA ASP A 402 -11.15 -52.50 -49.45
C ASP A 402 -10.82 -51.13 -50.07
#